data_AF-A0A973W0R4-F1
#
_entry.id   AF-A0A973W0R4-F1
#
_cell.length_a   1.000
_cell.length_b   1.000
_cell.length_c   1.000
_cell.angle_alpha   90.00
_cell.angle_beta   90.00
_cell.angle_gamma   90.00
#
_symmetry.space_group_name_H-M   'P 1'
#
loop_
_entity.id
_entity.type
_entity.pdbx_description
1 polymer ?
#
loop_
_entity_poly.entity_id
_entity_poly.type
_entity_poly.pdbx_seq_one_letter_code
_entity_poly.pdbx_strand_id
1 'polypeptide(L)'
;MSRTVVARGWFLGALLGWLGAIALYPSAASAWGYEGHRVVGAIADQLLKPAAKAKVQQLLNEGDRHGIDLRKSGPWLDCVKSVARHDDGRFHYEVDPEHLDYEVPCTPFNSARERARMVDYAARNWSTCSYKPDGFERGCHNTFHFVDVAIQRSTFDRSFQGTNPHDLVAAVSAAIAVLQDKPIPSPFPFSIKDKKEALLLLAHLIGDLHQPLHVGSVYLDPNGQPVDPDVSHQVDPGSDTIGGNAIQDGVAVPYHQPAS
;
A
#
# COMPACT_ATOMS: atom_id res chain seq x y z
N MET A 1 3.20 -77.30 -15.47
CA MET A 1 3.22 -76.07 -16.28
C MET A 1 1.92 -75.32 -16.05
N SER A 2 1.98 -74.05 -15.63
CA SER A 2 0.94 -72.98 -15.83
C SER A 2 -0.50 -73.25 -15.34
N ARG A 3 -1.25 -72.36 -14.70
CA ARG A 3 -1.28 -70.89 -14.73
C ARG A 3 -2.20 -70.37 -13.61
N THR A 4 -1.68 -69.39 -12.88
CA THR A 4 -2.28 -68.09 -12.51
C THR A 4 -3.66 -67.97 -11.85
N VAL A 5 -3.63 -67.44 -10.62
CA VAL A 5 -4.70 -66.72 -9.92
C VAL A 5 -4.87 -65.32 -10.55
N VAL A 6 -6.10 -64.94 -10.92
CA VAL A 6 -6.42 -63.57 -11.38
C VAL A 6 -6.85 -62.71 -10.19
N ALA A 7 -6.24 -61.53 -10.13
CA ALA A 7 -6.32 -60.55 -9.06
C ALA A 7 -7.75 -60.01 -8.79
N ARG A 8 -8.09 -59.89 -7.50
CA ARG A 8 -9.09 -58.95 -6.99
C ARG A 8 -8.33 -57.81 -6.30
N GLY A 9 -8.67 -56.57 -6.63
CA GLY A 9 -8.39 -55.43 -5.75
C GLY A 9 -7.75 -54.21 -6.40
N TRP A 10 -8.48 -53.50 -7.26
CA TRP A 10 -8.09 -52.16 -7.72
C TRP A 10 -9.32 -51.25 -7.86
N PHE A 11 -10.10 -51.03 -6.79
CA PHE A 11 -11.19 -50.04 -6.84
C PHE A 11 -11.37 -49.20 -5.56
N LEU A 12 -10.38 -49.17 -4.65
CA LEU A 12 -10.43 -48.28 -3.46
C LEU A 12 -9.25 -47.30 -3.35
N GLY A 13 -8.38 -47.18 -4.36
CA GLY A 13 -7.26 -46.23 -4.35
C GLY A 13 -7.54 -44.86 -5.00
N ALA A 14 -8.56 -44.76 -5.85
CA ALA A 14 -8.74 -43.58 -6.72
C ALA A 14 -9.55 -42.44 -6.08
N LEU A 15 -10.30 -42.68 -4.99
CA LEU A 15 -11.17 -41.67 -4.37
C LEU A 15 -10.48 -40.82 -3.29
N LEU A 16 -9.36 -41.29 -2.72
CA LEU A 16 -8.58 -40.54 -1.72
C LEU A 16 -7.57 -39.56 -2.34
N GLY A 17 -7.17 -39.77 -3.60
CA GLY A 17 -6.25 -38.87 -4.31
C GLY A 17 -6.89 -37.54 -4.76
N TRP A 18 -8.20 -37.54 -5.02
CA TRP A 18 -8.90 -36.35 -5.51
C TRP A 18 -9.31 -35.36 -4.40
N LEU A 19 -9.53 -35.83 -3.17
CA LEU A 19 -9.82 -34.95 -2.02
C LEU A 19 -8.57 -34.24 -1.49
N GLY A 20 -7.37 -34.80 -1.71
CA GLY A 20 -6.10 -34.16 -1.31
C GLY A 20 -5.65 -33.03 -2.24
N ALA A 21 -6.07 -33.05 -3.51
CA ALA A 21 -5.63 -32.07 -4.51
C ALA A 21 -6.37 -30.71 -4.42
N ILE A 22 -7.53 -30.65 -3.77
CA ILE A 22 -8.31 -29.41 -3.61
C ILE A 22 -7.76 -28.53 -2.45
N ALA A 23 -6.97 -29.10 -1.54
CA ALA A 23 -6.44 -28.38 -0.38
C ALA A 23 -5.13 -27.60 -0.64
N LEU A 24 -4.62 -27.59 -1.88
CA LEU A 24 -3.34 -26.96 -2.24
C LEU A 24 -3.49 -25.83 -3.26
N TYR A 25 -4.68 -25.24 -3.39
CA TYR A 25 -4.78 -23.96 -4.09
C TYR A 25 -4.18 -22.87 -3.20
N PRO A 26 -3.08 -22.20 -3.61
CA PRO A 26 -2.61 -21.03 -2.89
C PRO A 26 -3.73 -19.99 -2.97
N SER A 27 -4.38 -19.72 -1.84
CA SER A 27 -5.22 -18.53 -1.72
C SER A 27 -4.33 -17.32 -1.93
N ALA A 28 -4.71 -16.41 -2.82
CA ALA A 28 -4.05 -15.13 -2.95
C ALA A 28 -3.94 -14.50 -1.55
N ALA A 29 -2.73 -14.15 -1.13
CA ALA A 29 -2.54 -13.40 0.10
C ALA A 29 -3.22 -12.04 -0.10
N SER A 30 -4.31 -11.78 0.63
CA SER A 30 -4.95 -10.47 0.59
C SER A 30 -4.02 -9.45 1.25
N ALA A 31 -3.55 -8.50 0.46
CA ALA A 31 -3.05 -7.22 0.96
C ALA A 31 -4.14 -6.55 1.83
N TRP A 32 -3.74 -5.69 2.79
CA TRP A 32 -4.73 -4.87 3.50
C TRP A 32 -5.47 -4.01 2.47
N GLY A 33 -6.78 -4.23 2.33
CA GLY A 33 -7.67 -3.23 1.75
C GLY A 33 -8.06 -2.19 2.79
N TYR A 34 -9.01 -1.32 2.44
CA TYR A 34 -9.49 -0.25 3.33
C TYR A 34 -10.02 -0.77 4.68
N GLU A 35 -10.53 -2.01 4.77
CA GLU A 35 -10.96 -2.62 6.03
C GLU A 35 -9.79 -2.88 6.98
N GLY A 36 -8.62 -3.28 6.47
CA GLY A 36 -7.40 -3.45 7.27
C GLY A 36 -6.99 -2.15 7.94
N HIS A 37 -6.92 -1.06 7.18
CA HIS A 37 -6.65 0.27 7.69
C HIS A 37 -7.65 0.72 8.75
N ARG A 38 -8.95 0.45 8.53
CA ARG A 38 -10.00 0.74 9.51
C ARG A 38 -9.81 -0.05 10.81
N VAL A 39 -9.46 -1.32 10.72
CA VAL A 39 -9.23 -2.18 11.90
C VAL A 39 -8.03 -1.67 12.70
N VAL A 40 -6.89 -1.40 12.06
CA VAL A 40 -5.70 -0.84 12.73
C VAL A 40 -6.04 0.47 13.41
N GLY A 41 -6.72 1.38 12.70
CA GLY A 41 -7.17 2.66 13.25
C GLY A 41 -8.15 2.50 14.42
N ALA A 42 -9.10 1.56 14.35
CA ALA A 42 -10.06 1.29 15.42
C ALA A 42 -9.39 0.75 16.69
N ILE A 43 -8.43 -0.18 16.54
CA ILE A 43 -7.63 -0.71 17.65
C ILE A 43 -6.84 0.44 18.28
N ALA A 44 -6.17 1.26 17.48
CA ALA A 44 -5.43 2.42 17.98
C ALA A 44 -6.33 3.37 18.78
N ASP A 45 -7.52 3.73 18.27
CA ASP A 45 -8.47 4.63 18.94
C ASP A 45 -8.94 4.12 20.32
N GLN A 46 -9.07 2.80 20.47
CA GLN A 46 -9.45 2.15 21.72
C GLN A 46 -8.30 2.13 22.73
N LEU A 47 -7.05 2.07 22.27
CA LEU A 47 -5.86 1.97 23.11
C LEU A 47 -5.27 3.35 23.49
N LEU A 48 -5.77 4.45 22.92
CA LEU A 48 -5.32 5.79 23.29
C LEU A 48 -5.58 6.10 24.77
N LYS A 49 -4.55 6.62 25.45
CA LYS A 49 -4.72 7.23 26.77
C LYS A 49 -5.68 8.42 26.69
N PRO A 50 -6.42 8.77 27.76
CA PRO A 50 -7.45 9.83 27.71
C PRO A 50 -6.97 11.17 27.15
N ALA A 51 -5.78 11.64 27.55
CA ALA A 51 -5.20 12.89 27.05
C ALA A 51 -4.86 12.82 25.55
N ALA A 52 -4.32 11.69 25.08
CA ALA A 52 -4.03 11.48 23.67
C ALA A 52 -5.32 11.39 22.84
N LYS A 53 -6.35 10.68 23.35
CA LYS A 53 -7.66 10.59 22.71
C LYS A 53 -8.32 11.96 22.53
N ALA A 54 -8.31 12.79 23.57
CA ALA A 54 -8.82 14.15 23.49
C ALA A 54 -8.07 14.98 22.44
N LYS A 55 -6.74 14.85 22.36
CA LYS A 55 -5.93 15.58 21.38
C LYS A 55 -6.18 15.10 19.95
N VAL A 56 -6.28 13.79 19.73
CA VAL A 56 -6.63 13.19 18.43
C VAL A 56 -7.99 13.68 17.97
N GLN A 57 -9.00 13.63 18.84
CA GLN A 57 -10.35 14.13 18.53
C GLN A 57 -10.35 15.61 18.18
N GLN A 58 -9.60 16.43 18.94
CA GLN A 58 -9.43 17.86 18.64
C GLN A 58 -8.82 18.06 17.24
N LEU A 59 -7.71 17.40 16.93
CA LEU A 59 -6.99 17.59 15.67
C LEU A 59 -7.81 17.12 14.46
N LEU A 60 -8.44 15.94 14.53
CA LEU A 60 -9.18 15.39 13.41
C LEU A 60 -10.47 16.16 13.08
N ASN A 61 -11.08 16.79 14.09
CA ASN A 61 -12.39 17.45 13.98
C ASN A 61 -12.30 18.98 14.11
N GLU A 62 -11.10 19.56 13.97
CA GLU A 62 -10.90 21.00 14.04
C GLU A 62 -11.59 21.71 12.85
N GLY A 63 -12.65 22.44 13.15
CA GLY A 63 -13.43 23.22 12.18
C GLY A 63 -14.27 22.37 11.23
N ASP A 64 -14.36 21.06 11.45
CA ASP A 64 -15.34 20.21 10.79
C ASP A 64 -15.75 19.04 11.71
N ARG A 65 -17.04 18.96 12.07
CA ARG A 65 -17.54 18.05 13.13
C ARG A 65 -18.06 16.72 12.57
N HIS A 66 -17.53 16.22 11.47
CA HIS A 66 -17.95 14.93 10.85
C HIS A 66 -17.58 13.67 11.66
N GLY A 67 -17.01 13.84 12.87
CA GLY A 67 -16.70 12.74 13.78
C GLY A 67 -15.65 11.81 13.18
N ILE A 68 -14.60 12.36 12.59
CA ILE A 68 -13.44 11.62 12.10
C ILE A 68 -12.69 11.09 13.33
N ASP A 69 -12.56 9.77 13.41
CA ASP A 69 -11.78 9.01 14.38
C ASP A 69 -10.65 8.28 13.64
N LEU A 70 -9.74 7.61 14.37
CA LEU A 70 -8.62 6.91 13.72
C LEU A 70 -9.07 5.77 12.80
N ARG A 71 -10.23 5.15 13.06
CA ARG A 71 -10.82 4.15 12.16
C ARG A 71 -11.14 4.76 10.80
N LYS A 72 -11.80 5.93 10.77
CA LYS A 72 -12.12 6.65 9.53
C LYS A 72 -10.87 7.25 8.89
N SER A 73 -9.90 7.69 9.68
CA SER A 73 -8.61 8.21 9.19
C SER A 73 -7.77 7.16 8.47
N GLY A 74 -7.90 5.87 8.85
CA GLY A 74 -7.10 4.78 8.34
C GLY A 74 -6.96 4.78 6.81
N PRO A 75 -8.05 4.82 6.01
CA PRO A 75 -7.97 4.79 4.55
C PRO A 75 -7.63 6.13 3.87
N TRP A 76 -7.38 7.21 4.62
CA TRP A 76 -7.34 8.57 4.04
C TRP A 76 -6.29 8.72 2.95
N LEU A 77 -5.10 8.13 3.10
CA LEU A 77 -4.02 8.33 2.13
C LEU A 77 -4.29 7.56 0.82
N ASP A 78 -5.00 6.42 0.89
CA ASP A 78 -5.51 5.76 -0.32
C ASP A 78 -6.59 6.59 -1.01
N CYS A 79 -7.46 7.25 -0.24
CA CYS A 79 -8.44 8.17 -0.84
C CYS A 79 -7.76 9.31 -1.61
N VAL A 80 -6.61 9.81 -1.15
CA VAL A 80 -5.84 10.85 -1.86
C VAL A 80 -5.41 10.38 -3.26
N LYS A 81 -5.21 9.08 -3.50
CA LYS A 81 -4.81 8.55 -4.82
C LYS A 81 -5.84 8.82 -5.92
N SER A 82 -7.09 9.08 -5.54
CA SER A 82 -8.16 9.51 -6.46
C SER A 82 -8.01 10.98 -6.92
N VAL A 83 -7.00 11.72 -6.45
CA VAL A 83 -6.70 13.05 -6.99
C VAL A 83 -5.89 12.93 -8.27
N ALA A 84 -6.48 13.35 -9.38
CA ALA A 84 -5.83 13.42 -10.68
C ALA A 84 -5.26 14.83 -10.95
N ARG A 85 -4.17 14.89 -11.72
CA ARG A 85 -3.65 16.12 -12.31
C ARG A 85 -4.04 16.16 -13.78
N HIS A 86 -4.65 17.26 -14.21
CA HIS A 86 -5.05 17.47 -15.60
C HIS A 86 -4.00 18.27 -16.39
N ASP A 87 -4.12 18.25 -17.72
CA ASP A 87 -3.23 18.95 -18.65
C ASP A 87 -3.16 20.47 -18.42
N ASP A 88 -4.24 21.06 -17.90
CA ASP A 88 -4.28 22.48 -17.53
C ASP A 88 -3.59 22.80 -16.19
N GLY A 89 -2.99 21.79 -15.56
CA GLY A 89 -2.27 21.88 -14.29
C GLY A 89 -3.16 21.88 -13.05
N ARG A 90 -4.49 21.78 -13.19
CA ARG A 90 -5.40 21.67 -12.05
C ARG A 90 -5.43 20.25 -11.49
N PHE A 91 -5.76 20.17 -10.21
CA PHE A 91 -5.93 18.93 -9.48
C PHE A 91 -7.39 18.78 -9.06
N HIS A 92 -8.00 17.63 -9.34
CA HIS A 92 -9.36 17.32 -8.93
C HIS A 92 -9.42 15.94 -8.29
N TYR A 93 -10.29 15.81 -7.29
CA TYR A 93 -10.68 14.51 -6.79
C TYR A 93 -11.67 13.89 -7.77
N GLU A 94 -11.35 12.70 -8.27
CA GLU A 94 -12.16 11.98 -9.25
C GLU A 94 -12.71 10.70 -8.65
N VAL A 95 -14.03 10.51 -8.76
CA VAL A 95 -14.67 9.26 -8.40
C VAL A 95 -14.66 8.39 -9.65
N ASP A 96 -14.09 7.20 -9.53
CA ASP A 96 -14.16 6.19 -10.59
C ASP A 96 -15.55 5.54 -10.60
N PRO A 97 -16.37 5.75 -11.64
CA PRO A 97 -17.70 5.18 -11.71
C PRO A 97 -17.70 3.64 -11.89
N GLU A 98 -16.59 3.06 -12.36
CA GLU A 98 -16.44 1.61 -12.53
C GLU A 98 -15.99 0.93 -11.22
N HIS A 99 -15.37 1.69 -10.32
CA HIS A 99 -14.85 1.22 -9.03
C HIS A 99 -15.37 2.02 -7.83
N LEU A 100 -16.69 2.15 -7.73
CA LEU A 100 -17.35 2.84 -6.61
C LEU A 100 -17.05 2.23 -5.23
N ASP A 101 -16.60 0.98 -5.19
CA ASP A 101 -16.16 0.32 -3.96
C ASP A 101 -14.94 1.02 -3.32
N TYR A 102 -14.06 1.65 -4.12
CA TYR A 102 -12.94 2.45 -3.60
C TYR A 102 -13.38 3.77 -2.97
N GLU A 103 -14.56 4.30 -3.32
CA GLU A 103 -15.09 5.54 -2.74
C GLU A 103 -15.78 5.30 -1.38
N VAL A 104 -16.26 4.08 -1.11
CA VAL A 104 -16.90 3.72 0.18
C VAL A 104 -16.09 4.14 1.41
N PRO A 105 -14.78 3.83 1.54
CA PRO A 105 -13.98 4.28 2.68
C PRO A 105 -13.74 5.79 2.72
N CYS A 106 -13.92 6.49 1.60
CA CYS A 106 -13.64 7.92 1.45
C CYS A 106 -14.82 8.82 1.82
N THR A 107 -16.01 8.25 2.00
CA THR A 107 -17.23 8.96 2.42
C THR A 107 -17.06 9.90 3.64
N PRO A 108 -16.22 9.62 4.67
CA PRO A 108 -15.98 10.57 5.76
C PRO A 108 -15.29 11.88 5.33
N PHE A 109 -14.70 11.92 4.14
CA PHE A 109 -13.91 13.03 3.59
C PHE A 109 -14.63 13.77 2.45
N ASN A 110 -15.93 13.55 2.28
CA ASN A 110 -16.71 14.12 1.17
C ASN A 110 -17.11 15.59 1.36
N SER A 111 -16.87 16.18 2.54
CA SER A 111 -17.09 17.61 2.73
C SER A 111 -16.17 18.41 1.79
N ALA A 112 -16.63 19.57 1.30
CA ALA A 112 -15.82 20.41 0.41
C ALA A 112 -14.46 20.76 1.02
N ARG A 113 -14.40 20.90 2.35
CA ARG A 113 -13.17 21.16 3.09
C ARG A 113 -12.21 19.97 3.07
N GLU A 114 -12.71 18.75 3.31
CA GLU A 114 -11.87 17.55 3.33
C GLU A 114 -11.45 17.11 1.93
N ARG A 115 -12.31 17.29 0.91
CA ARG A 115 -11.92 17.14 -0.50
C ARG A 115 -10.83 18.13 -0.89
N ALA A 116 -10.99 19.41 -0.53
CA ALA A 116 -9.96 20.42 -0.78
C ALA A 116 -8.63 20.10 -0.08
N ARG A 117 -8.68 19.48 1.11
CA ARG A 117 -7.47 19.01 1.81
C ARG A 117 -6.74 17.91 1.04
N MET A 118 -7.45 16.90 0.55
CA MET A 118 -6.84 15.83 -0.25
C MET A 118 -6.22 16.37 -1.53
N VAL A 119 -6.93 17.26 -2.23
CA VAL A 119 -6.43 17.92 -3.45
C VAL A 119 -5.18 18.77 -3.17
N ASP A 120 -5.20 19.59 -2.12
CA ASP A 120 -4.07 20.42 -1.69
C ASP A 120 -2.85 19.57 -1.29
N TYR A 121 -3.07 18.45 -0.59
CA TYR A 121 -2.01 17.52 -0.21
C TYR A 121 -1.37 16.83 -1.42
N ALA A 122 -2.19 16.30 -2.34
CA ALA A 122 -1.71 15.66 -3.56
C ALA A 122 -0.91 16.65 -4.42
N ALA A 123 -1.41 17.87 -4.61
CA ALA A 123 -0.75 18.90 -5.40
C ALA A 123 0.63 19.26 -4.83
N ARG A 124 0.74 19.46 -3.51
CA ARG A 124 2.02 19.78 -2.83
C ARG A 124 3.03 18.64 -2.87
N ASN A 125 2.59 17.40 -3.05
CA ASN A 125 3.43 16.21 -3.07
C ASN A 125 3.44 15.51 -4.44
N TRP A 126 3.02 16.19 -5.52
CA TRP A 126 2.92 15.56 -6.84
C TRP A 126 4.28 15.34 -7.49
N SER A 127 5.11 16.39 -7.53
CA SER A 127 6.36 16.43 -8.31
C SER A 127 7.61 16.44 -7.43
N THR A 128 7.55 15.86 -6.23
CA THR A 128 8.71 15.79 -5.33
C THR A 128 9.75 14.74 -5.77
N CYS A 129 9.38 13.86 -6.70
CA CYS A 129 10.14 12.74 -7.25
C CYS A 129 9.74 12.51 -8.72
N SER A 130 10.30 11.49 -9.37
CA SER A 130 9.78 10.93 -10.63
C SER A 130 9.22 9.54 -10.39
N TYR A 131 7.93 9.32 -10.60
CA TYR A 131 7.27 8.04 -10.40
C TYR A 131 6.42 7.66 -11.62
N LYS A 132 6.81 6.58 -12.32
CA LYS A 132 6.23 6.16 -13.60
C LYS A 132 6.09 4.63 -13.72
N PRO A 133 5.30 3.99 -12.84
CA PRO A 133 5.25 2.52 -12.74
C PRO A 133 4.73 1.82 -14.02
N ASP A 134 4.00 2.54 -14.86
CA ASP A 134 3.37 2.08 -16.10
C ASP A 134 3.75 2.98 -17.28
N GLY A 135 4.88 3.69 -17.19
CA GLY A 135 5.34 4.67 -18.18
C GLY A 135 4.65 6.03 -18.09
N PHE A 136 3.59 6.16 -17.28
CA PHE A 136 2.85 7.40 -17.06
C PHE A 136 3.24 8.07 -15.75
N GLU A 137 3.37 9.40 -15.74
CA GLU A 137 3.66 10.15 -14.51
C GLU A 137 2.48 10.07 -13.55
N ARG A 138 2.73 9.47 -12.38
CA ARG A 138 1.82 9.49 -11.24
C ARG A 138 2.39 10.40 -10.15
N GLY A 139 1.51 10.99 -9.34
CA GLY A 139 1.96 11.84 -8.24
C GLY A 139 2.80 11.07 -7.22
N CYS A 140 3.91 11.66 -6.76
CA CYS A 140 4.85 11.03 -5.84
C CYS A 140 4.24 10.59 -4.51
N HIS A 141 3.17 11.23 -4.06
CA HIS A 141 2.43 10.76 -2.89
C HIS A 141 1.99 9.28 -2.96
N ASN A 142 1.87 8.70 -4.16
CA ASN A 142 1.57 7.28 -4.34
C ASN A 142 2.70 6.36 -3.84
N THR A 143 3.96 6.81 -3.84
CA THR A 143 5.11 6.00 -3.39
C THR A 143 5.23 5.92 -1.88
N PHE A 144 4.52 6.80 -1.16
CA PHE A 144 4.67 6.94 0.29
C PHE A 144 4.11 5.75 1.07
N HIS A 145 3.47 4.80 0.38
CA HIS A 145 2.74 3.66 0.94
C HIS A 145 3.60 2.41 1.14
N PHE A 146 4.80 2.37 0.58
CA PHE A 146 5.63 1.17 0.60
C PHE A 146 7.12 1.48 0.66
N VAL A 147 7.90 0.44 0.92
CA VAL A 147 9.35 0.39 0.76
C VAL A 147 9.72 -1.00 0.23
N ASP A 148 10.64 -1.05 -0.74
CA ASP A 148 10.91 -2.28 -1.49
C ASP A 148 12.13 -3.02 -0.94
N VAL A 149 12.15 -3.34 0.36
CA VAL A 149 13.29 -4.09 0.92
C VAL A 149 13.23 -5.56 0.49
N ALA A 150 14.35 -6.12 0.04
CA ALA A 150 14.42 -7.51 -0.40
C ALA A 150 13.98 -8.50 0.71
N ILE A 151 13.10 -9.45 0.38
CA ILE A 151 12.54 -10.43 1.36
C ILE A 151 13.59 -11.34 2.02
N GLN A 152 14.81 -11.41 1.48
CA GLN A 152 15.94 -12.12 2.07
C GLN A 152 16.50 -11.42 3.31
N ARG A 153 16.13 -10.15 3.55
CA ARG A 153 16.58 -9.34 4.68
C ARG A 153 15.70 -9.55 5.90
N SER A 154 16.33 -9.75 7.05
CA SER A 154 15.65 -9.85 8.36
C SER A 154 15.66 -8.54 9.15
N THR A 155 16.21 -7.48 8.60
CA THR A 155 16.35 -6.16 9.24
C THR A 155 16.01 -5.07 8.24
N PHE A 156 15.76 -3.86 8.73
CA PHE A 156 15.65 -2.66 7.91
C PHE A 156 16.92 -1.82 8.06
N ASP A 157 17.45 -1.33 6.94
CA ASP A 157 18.54 -0.36 6.90
C ASP A 157 18.31 0.61 5.74
N ARG A 158 18.60 1.90 5.95
CA ARG A 158 18.45 2.96 4.95
C ARG A 158 19.44 2.89 3.78
N SER A 159 20.44 2.02 3.87
CA SER A 159 21.40 1.77 2.79
C SER A 159 20.96 0.67 1.83
N PHE A 160 19.90 -0.07 2.12
CA PHE A 160 19.42 -1.13 1.25
C PHE A 160 18.80 -0.58 -0.03
N GLN A 161 19.06 -1.29 -1.14
CA GLN A 161 18.33 -1.14 -2.38
C GLN A 161 16.81 -1.20 -2.11
N GLY A 162 16.06 -0.33 -2.78
CA GLY A 162 14.61 -0.19 -2.60
C GLY A 162 14.19 0.85 -1.55
N THR A 163 15.12 1.31 -0.70
CA THR A 163 14.85 2.45 0.21
C THR A 163 15.12 3.78 -0.49
N ASN A 164 14.35 4.82 -0.15
CA ASN A 164 14.52 6.15 -0.71
C ASN A 164 13.86 7.25 0.16
N PRO A 165 14.14 8.54 -0.07
CA PRO A 165 13.56 9.64 0.72
C PRO A 165 12.03 9.79 0.63
N HIS A 166 11.37 9.09 -0.28
CA HIS A 166 9.92 9.11 -0.52
C HIS A 166 9.21 7.83 -0.08
N ASP A 167 9.91 6.91 0.61
CA ASP A 167 9.31 5.65 1.02
C ASP A 167 8.46 5.76 2.30
N LEU A 168 7.76 4.68 2.60
CA LEU A 168 6.89 4.50 3.76
C LEU A 168 7.54 4.90 5.09
N VAL A 169 8.76 4.44 5.34
CA VAL A 169 9.46 4.72 6.61
C VAL A 169 9.79 6.21 6.71
N ALA A 170 10.08 6.86 5.58
CA ALA A 170 10.39 8.30 5.54
C ALA A 170 9.11 9.11 5.78
N ALA A 171 7.99 8.70 5.19
CA ALA A 171 6.68 9.33 5.36
C ALA A 171 6.18 9.23 6.81
N VAL A 172 6.33 8.06 7.45
CA VAL A 172 6.03 7.87 8.88
C VAL A 172 6.89 8.80 9.74
N SER A 173 8.19 8.89 9.45
CA SER A 173 9.13 9.75 10.18
C SER A 173 8.75 11.23 10.08
N ALA A 174 8.35 11.69 8.89
CA ALA A 174 7.90 13.06 8.65
C ALA A 174 6.59 13.37 9.39
N ALA A 175 5.61 12.46 9.35
CA ALA A 175 4.34 12.62 10.07
C ALA A 175 4.56 12.72 11.59
N ILE A 176 5.42 11.88 12.16
CA ILE A 176 5.79 11.94 13.58
C ILE A 176 6.46 13.28 13.91
N ALA A 177 7.39 13.76 13.08
CA ALA A 177 8.06 15.03 13.29
C ALA A 177 7.05 16.20 13.37
N VAL A 178 6.11 16.27 12.44
CA VAL A 178 5.07 17.32 12.42
C VAL A 178 4.16 17.24 13.65
N LEU A 179 3.74 16.04 14.07
CA LEU A 179 2.95 15.88 15.29
C LEU A 179 3.68 16.34 16.55
N GLN A 180 5.02 16.20 16.56
CA GLN A 180 5.91 16.62 17.64
C GLN A 180 6.38 18.08 17.56
N ASP A 181 5.86 18.88 16.61
CA ASP A 181 6.33 20.26 16.35
C ASP A 181 7.83 20.34 16.01
N LYS A 182 8.36 19.30 15.36
CA LYS A 182 9.74 19.23 14.90
C LYS A 182 9.83 19.43 13.38
N PRO A 183 10.95 19.97 12.88
CA PRO A 183 11.17 20.01 11.44
C PRO A 183 11.23 18.59 10.86
N ILE A 184 10.72 18.43 9.64
CA ILE A 184 10.88 17.19 8.89
C ILE A 184 12.39 16.97 8.63
N PRO A 185 12.95 15.79 8.98
CA PRO A 185 14.37 15.53 8.78
C PRO A 185 14.76 15.57 7.29
N SER A 186 15.91 16.18 6.99
CA SER A 186 16.55 16.02 5.67
C SER A 186 16.97 14.56 5.45
N PRO A 187 16.88 13.98 4.23
CA PRO A 187 16.50 14.61 2.96
C PRO A 187 15.01 14.43 2.59
N PHE A 188 14.13 14.24 3.57
CA PHE A 188 12.75 13.87 3.31
C PHE A 188 11.93 15.03 2.74
N PRO A 189 11.36 14.93 1.52
CA PRO A 189 10.79 16.06 0.80
C PRO A 189 9.27 16.21 1.00
N PHE A 190 8.72 15.66 2.08
CA PHE A 190 7.28 15.67 2.33
C PHE A 190 6.77 17.08 2.65
N SER A 191 5.68 17.46 2.01
CA SER A 191 4.91 18.64 2.37
C SER A 191 3.70 18.20 3.18
N ILE A 192 3.72 18.44 4.49
CA ILE A 192 2.60 18.16 5.41
C ILE A 192 2.18 19.49 6.02
N LYS A 193 0.93 19.91 5.73
CA LYS A 193 0.48 21.29 6.01
C LYS A 193 0.23 21.55 7.48
N ASP A 194 -0.33 20.57 8.17
CA ASP A 194 -0.74 20.70 9.57
C ASP A 194 -0.74 19.34 10.29
N LYS A 195 -1.01 19.38 11.59
CA LYS A 195 -1.07 18.18 12.44
C LYS A 195 -2.25 17.27 12.11
N LYS A 196 -3.32 17.76 11.49
CA LYS A 196 -4.44 16.92 11.06
C LYS A 196 -3.98 16.05 9.89
N GLU A 197 -3.35 16.62 8.87
CA GLU A 197 -2.69 15.86 7.79
C GLU A 197 -1.69 14.87 8.35
N ALA A 198 -0.78 15.31 9.22
CA ALA A 198 0.21 14.41 9.82
C ALA A 198 -0.43 13.21 10.54
N LEU A 199 -1.55 13.42 11.24
CA LEU A 199 -2.28 12.35 11.92
C LEU A 199 -3.01 11.42 10.96
N LEU A 200 -3.58 11.94 9.87
CA LEU A 200 -4.22 11.15 8.81
C LEU A 200 -3.18 10.26 8.11
N LEU A 201 -2.01 10.82 7.75
CA LEU A 201 -0.88 10.06 7.22
C LEU A 201 -0.47 8.97 8.21
N LEU A 202 -0.21 9.31 9.47
CA LEU A 202 0.29 8.34 10.43
C LEU A 202 -0.71 7.20 10.68
N ALA A 203 -2.01 7.51 10.74
CA ALA A 203 -3.06 6.48 10.89
C ALA A 203 -3.09 5.50 9.71
N HIS A 204 -2.91 5.99 8.48
CA HIS A 204 -2.81 5.15 7.28
C HIS A 204 -1.52 4.33 7.27
N LEU A 205 -0.38 5.01 7.36
CA LEU A 205 0.95 4.46 7.11
C LEU A 205 1.39 3.45 8.15
N ILE A 206 0.87 3.50 9.38
CA ILE A 206 1.09 2.42 10.35
C ILE A 206 0.41 1.12 9.90
N GLY A 207 -0.73 1.19 9.22
CA GLY A 207 -1.34 0.02 8.58
C GLY A 207 -0.47 -0.54 7.47
N ASP A 208 0.00 0.33 6.57
CA ASP A 208 0.93 -0.03 5.48
C ASP A 208 2.21 -0.67 6.03
N LEU A 209 2.81 -0.09 7.08
CA LEU A 209 4.05 -0.58 7.69
C LEU A 209 3.93 -2.00 8.26
N HIS A 210 2.73 -2.41 8.65
CA HIS A 210 2.45 -3.76 9.14
C HIS A 210 1.91 -4.69 8.05
N GLN A 211 1.81 -4.24 6.79
CA GLN A 211 1.51 -5.07 5.62
C GLN A 211 2.81 -5.66 5.07
N PRO A 212 3.04 -6.99 5.12
CA PRO A 212 4.30 -7.59 4.70
C PRO A 212 4.74 -7.24 3.27
N LEU A 213 3.80 -7.16 2.32
CA LEU A 213 4.07 -6.79 0.94
C LEU A 213 4.44 -5.31 0.82
N HIS A 214 3.91 -4.40 1.64
CA HIS A 214 4.30 -2.98 1.56
C HIS A 214 5.72 -2.69 2.06
N VAL A 215 6.36 -3.65 2.73
CA VAL A 215 7.74 -3.49 3.24
C VAL A 215 8.71 -4.48 2.62
N GLY A 216 8.22 -5.36 1.75
CA GLY A 216 8.95 -6.50 1.21
C GLY A 216 8.83 -6.55 -0.31
N SER A 217 9.94 -6.83 -0.96
CA SER A 217 10.03 -6.92 -2.42
C SER A 217 10.84 -8.14 -2.89
N VAL A 218 10.48 -8.65 -4.07
CA VAL A 218 11.19 -9.74 -4.75
C VAL A 218 11.97 -9.16 -5.93
N TYR A 219 13.29 -9.20 -5.83
CA TYR A 219 14.18 -8.85 -6.94
C TYR A 219 14.52 -10.10 -7.74
N LEU A 220 14.51 -9.98 -9.08
CA LEU A 220 14.86 -11.07 -9.99
C LEU A 220 16.17 -10.77 -10.71
N ASP A 221 16.99 -11.79 -10.96
CA ASP A 221 18.10 -11.71 -11.89
C ASP A 221 17.61 -11.79 -13.35
N PRO A 222 18.47 -11.57 -14.37
CA PRO A 222 18.09 -11.67 -15.78
C PRO A 222 17.57 -13.07 -16.23
N ASN A 223 17.70 -14.09 -15.39
CA ASN A 223 17.17 -15.44 -15.63
C ASN A 223 15.86 -15.70 -14.86
N GLY A 224 15.28 -14.67 -14.23
CA GLY A 224 14.07 -14.76 -13.43
C GLY A 224 14.25 -15.44 -12.08
N GLN A 225 15.48 -15.55 -11.56
CA GLN A 225 15.74 -16.14 -10.25
C GLN A 225 15.68 -15.08 -9.14
N PRO A 226 14.99 -15.33 -8.02
CA PRO A 226 15.01 -14.43 -6.88
C PRO A 226 16.43 -14.21 -6.33
N VAL A 227 16.83 -12.95 -6.20
CA VAL A 227 18.13 -12.55 -5.68
C VAL A 227 18.01 -11.50 -4.58
N ASP A 228 19.06 -11.40 -3.78
CA ASP A 228 19.28 -10.24 -2.93
C ASP A 228 20.05 -9.19 -3.77
N PRO A 229 19.48 -7.99 -3.99
CA PRO A 229 20.06 -7.00 -4.88
C PRO A 229 21.37 -6.39 -4.35
N ASP A 230 21.54 -6.24 -3.02
CA ASP A 230 22.78 -5.68 -2.47
C ASP A 230 23.89 -6.73 -2.31
N VAL A 231 23.59 -8.02 -2.50
CA VAL A 231 24.59 -9.09 -2.51
C VAL A 231 24.98 -9.47 -3.94
N SER A 232 23.97 -9.69 -4.79
CA SER A 232 24.19 -10.18 -6.17
C SER A 232 24.67 -9.09 -7.11
N HIS A 233 24.21 -7.85 -6.90
CA HIS A 233 24.35 -6.73 -7.84
C HIS A 233 23.91 -7.09 -9.28
N GLN A 234 23.04 -8.08 -9.44
CA GLN A 234 22.53 -8.59 -10.71
C GLN A 234 21.01 -8.62 -10.65
N VAL A 235 20.39 -7.45 -10.83
CA VAL A 235 18.93 -7.31 -10.91
C VAL A 235 18.55 -7.09 -12.36
N ASP A 236 17.49 -7.75 -12.82
CA ASP A 236 16.89 -7.48 -14.12
C ASP A 236 16.29 -6.07 -14.12
N PRO A 237 16.77 -5.14 -14.97
CA PRO A 237 16.20 -3.80 -15.07
C PRO A 237 14.74 -3.79 -15.57
N GLY A 238 14.25 -4.90 -16.13
CA GLY A 238 12.86 -5.09 -16.51
C GLY A 238 11.96 -5.59 -15.37
N SER A 239 12.54 -6.06 -14.25
CA SER A 239 11.78 -6.41 -13.04
C SER A 239 11.62 -5.16 -12.17
N ASP A 240 10.42 -4.58 -12.17
CA ASP A 240 10.06 -3.50 -11.25
C ASP A 240 9.20 -4.06 -10.12
N THR A 241 9.34 -3.48 -8.94
CA THR A 241 8.63 -3.91 -7.74
C THR A 241 8.05 -2.68 -7.07
N ILE A 242 6.74 -2.69 -6.86
CA ILE A 242 6.01 -1.58 -6.27
C ILE A 242 5.28 -2.12 -5.05
N GLY A 243 5.94 -2.07 -3.90
CA GLY A 243 5.41 -2.46 -2.60
C GLY A 243 4.91 -3.88 -2.54
N GLY A 244 5.66 -4.83 -3.14
CA GLY A 244 5.41 -6.28 -3.11
C GLY A 244 4.06 -6.77 -3.67
N ASN A 245 3.10 -5.86 -3.87
CA ASN A 245 1.74 -6.09 -4.34
C ASN A 245 1.71 -6.20 -5.87
N ALA A 246 2.69 -5.63 -6.56
CA ALA A 246 2.86 -5.69 -8.01
C ALA A 246 3.95 -6.71 -8.40
N ILE A 247 3.80 -7.97 -7.99
CA ILE A 247 4.61 -9.05 -8.58
C ILE A 247 3.96 -9.43 -9.91
N GLN A 248 4.50 -8.91 -10.99
CA GLN A 248 4.19 -9.38 -12.34
C GLN A 248 5.22 -10.45 -12.70
N ASP A 249 4.85 -11.73 -12.57
CA ASP A 249 5.55 -12.79 -13.30
C ASP A 249 5.30 -12.54 -14.79
N GLY A 250 6.34 -12.65 -15.63
CA GLY A 250 6.45 -12.12 -17.00
C GLY A 250 5.44 -12.65 -18.04
N VAL A 251 4.30 -13.19 -17.62
CA VAL A 251 3.13 -13.40 -18.46
C VAL A 251 2.30 -12.11 -18.43
N ALA A 252 2.61 -11.21 -19.35
CA ALA A 252 1.78 -10.04 -19.62
C ALA A 252 0.31 -10.46 -19.78
N VAL A 253 -0.51 -10.16 -18.78
CA VAL A 253 -1.95 -10.13 -18.95
C VAL A 253 -2.22 -8.82 -19.70
N PRO A 254 -2.79 -8.84 -20.91
CA PRO A 254 -3.12 -7.62 -21.61
C PRO A 254 -4.19 -6.90 -20.78
N TYR A 255 -3.80 -5.81 -20.11
CA TYR A 255 -4.76 -4.88 -19.57
C TYR A 255 -5.55 -4.35 -20.76
N HIS A 256 -6.83 -4.75 -20.85
CA HIS A 256 -7.75 -4.16 -21.81
C HIS A 256 -7.80 -2.66 -21.54
N GLN A 257 -7.25 -1.88 -22.47
CA GLN A 257 -7.56 -0.47 -22.54
C GLN A 257 -9.05 -0.31 -22.83
N PRO A 258 -9.79 0.58 -22.13
CA PRO A 258 -11.07 1.03 -22.64
C PRO A 258 -10.81 1.75 -23.97
N ALA A 259 -11.53 1.34 -25.00
CA ALA A 259 -11.51 1.98 -26.30
C ALA A 259 -11.93 3.46 -26.17
N SER A 260 -11.25 4.30 -26.95
CA SER A 260 -11.56 5.71 -27.23
C SER A 260 -13.03 6.00 -27.50
#